data_AF-A0A2L2LES0-F1
#
_entry.id   AF-A0A2L2LES0-F1
#
_cell.length_a   1.000
_cell.length_b   1.000
_cell.length_c   1.000
_cell.angle_alpha   90.00
_cell.angle_beta   90.00
_cell.angle_gamma   90.00
#
_symmetry.space_group_name_H-M   'P 1'
#
loop_
_entity.id
_entity.type
_entity.pdbx_description
1 polymer ?
#
loop_
_entity_poly.entity_id
_entity_poly.type
_entity_poly.pdbx_seq_one_letter_code
_entity_poly.pdbx_strand_id
1 'polypeptide(L)'
;MALKHYGLALCAFAFAGSTALTTVTAHAADKEISWIYCGDKMDPIHEKYIKEWEGKNEGWKVVPEVVGWAQCQDKATTLAAAGTPVAMAYVGSRTLKQFAQNDLIVPVPMTEDEKKSYYPNIVDTVTFEDTQWGVPVAFSTKALYWNKDLFKQAGLDPETPPKTWAEEIAFAKQIKEKTGIAGYGLPAKTFDNTMHQFMHWVYTNNGKVIDGDKITVDSPQVVAALKAYKDITPYSVEGPTAYEQNEIRAIFLDGKVGMIQAGSGAATRLQETKINWGIATLPLGPEAKGPGTLLITDSLAIFKGTGVEEKATEFAKFITSPGPQGEYELQGGAGLTPLRPSPKVDEFIAKDPFWKPLIDGIAYGGPEPLFTDYKGFQDTMIEMVQSVVTGKASPEDAAKKAASALEQYK
;
A
#
# COMPACT_ATOMS: atom_id res chain seq x y z
N MET A 1 30.61 -45.58 -74.26
CA MET A 1 30.26 -46.99 -74.55
C MET A 1 30.60 -47.80 -73.31
N ALA A 2 29.60 -48.53 -72.78
CA ALA A 2 29.68 -49.65 -71.82
C ALA A 2 30.15 -49.41 -70.36
N LEU A 3 29.17 -49.67 -69.47
CA LEU A 3 29.21 -50.00 -68.04
C LEU A 3 30.07 -51.23 -67.68
N LYS A 4 30.44 -51.35 -66.39
CA LYS A 4 30.18 -52.48 -65.45
C LYS A 4 30.83 -52.19 -64.08
N HIS A 5 30.10 -51.88 -63.01
CA HIS A 5 29.39 -52.72 -62.02
C HIS A 5 30.27 -53.65 -61.13
N TYR A 6 30.42 -53.18 -59.87
CA TYR A 6 30.37 -53.81 -58.54
C TYR A 6 30.92 -55.23 -58.26
N GLY A 7 31.66 -55.31 -57.15
CA GLY A 7 31.72 -56.47 -56.26
C GLY A 7 32.95 -56.49 -55.36
N LEU A 8 32.86 -55.98 -54.12
CA LEU A 8 33.87 -56.25 -53.09
C LEU A 8 33.20 -56.54 -51.74
N ALA A 9 33.36 -57.78 -51.29
CA ALA A 9 33.04 -58.21 -49.93
C ALA A 9 34.26 -57.93 -49.04
N LEU A 10 34.08 -57.39 -47.83
CA LEU A 10 35.13 -57.44 -46.83
C LEU A 10 34.60 -57.51 -45.39
N CYS A 11 35.03 -58.59 -44.75
CA CYS A 11 35.19 -58.96 -43.35
C CYS A 11 34.85 -57.92 -42.26
N ALA A 12 34.10 -58.42 -41.28
CA ALA A 12 33.88 -57.85 -39.97
C ALA A 12 35.15 -57.84 -39.11
N PHE A 13 35.43 -56.70 -38.47
CA PHE A 13 36.30 -56.59 -37.29
C PHE A 13 35.47 -56.06 -36.14
N ALA A 14 35.35 -56.86 -35.08
CA ALA A 14 34.71 -56.50 -33.83
C ALA A 14 35.66 -55.59 -33.02
N PHE A 15 35.27 -54.33 -32.83
CA PHE A 15 35.88 -53.42 -31.86
C PHE A 15 35.05 -53.45 -30.57
N ALA A 16 35.62 -54.01 -29.51
CA ALA A 16 35.10 -53.87 -28.15
C ALA A 16 35.40 -52.45 -27.67
N GLY A 17 34.43 -51.53 -27.84
CA GLY A 17 34.47 -50.20 -27.26
C GLY A 17 33.76 -50.19 -25.91
N SER A 18 34.51 -49.98 -24.83
CA SER A 18 33.96 -49.69 -23.51
C SER A 18 33.19 -48.36 -23.55
N THR A 19 31.87 -48.43 -23.60
CA THR A 19 30.98 -47.28 -23.37
C THR A 19 30.97 -46.97 -21.88
N ALA A 20 31.74 -45.96 -21.47
CA ALA A 20 31.50 -45.26 -20.22
C ALA A 20 30.16 -44.52 -20.38
N LEU A 21 29.08 -45.07 -19.79
CA LEU A 21 27.84 -44.34 -19.60
C LEU A 21 28.09 -43.20 -18.61
N THR A 22 28.41 -42.01 -19.12
CA THR A 22 28.15 -40.78 -18.37
C THR A 22 26.64 -40.62 -18.30
N THR A 23 26.06 -40.94 -17.14
CA THR A 23 24.69 -40.56 -16.79
C THR A 23 24.62 -39.04 -16.79
N VAL A 24 24.17 -38.45 -17.90
CA VAL A 24 23.65 -37.09 -17.90
C VAL A 24 22.34 -37.17 -17.12
N THR A 25 22.39 -36.80 -15.84
CA THR A 25 21.18 -36.46 -15.10
C THR A 25 20.55 -35.26 -15.81
N ALA A 26 19.58 -35.52 -16.68
CA ALA A 26 18.69 -34.48 -17.18
C ALA A 26 17.99 -33.89 -15.94
N HIS A 27 18.48 -32.75 -15.46
CA HIS A 27 17.69 -31.93 -14.54
C HIS A 27 16.43 -31.54 -15.31
N ALA A 28 15.26 -31.91 -14.78
CA ALA A 28 14.01 -31.36 -15.26
C ALA A 28 14.13 -29.83 -15.21
N ALA A 29 13.64 -29.13 -16.24
CA ALA A 29 13.61 -27.67 -16.22
C ALA A 29 12.83 -27.22 -14.97
N ASP A 30 13.40 -26.28 -14.21
CA ASP A 30 12.78 -25.77 -13.00
C ASP A 30 11.39 -25.19 -13.33
N LYS A 31 10.42 -25.41 -12.45
CA LYS A 31 9.11 -24.76 -12.54
C LYS A 31 9.22 -23.34 -11.99
N GLU A 32 8.65 -22.38 -12.69
CA GLU A 32 8.77 -20.96 -12.35
C GLU A 32 7.51 -20.44 -11.64
N ILE A 33 7.72 -19.65 -10.59
CA ILE A 33 6.72 -18.80 -9.94
C ILE A 33 7.02 -17.37 -10.37
N SER A 34 6.31 -16.88 -11.38
CA SER A 34 6.44 -15.50 -11.83
C SER A 34 5.81 -14.54 -10.83
N TRP A 35 6.55 -13.49 -10.46
CA TRP A 35 6.12 -12.53 -9.45
C TRP A 35 6.27 -11.10 -9.95
N ILE A 36 5.18 -10.32 -10.06
CA ILE A 36 5.29 -8.87 -10.20
C ILE A 36 5.66 -8.25 -8.84
N TYR A 37 6.90 -7.81 -8.73
CA TYR A 37 7.49 -7.20 -7.54
C TYR A 37 7.48 -5.68 -7.67
N CYS A 38 6.86 -4.97 -6.72
CA CYS A 38 6.74 -3.51 -6.79
C CYS A 38 7.90 -2.78 -6.16
N GLY A 39 8.47 -1.85 -6.91
CA GLY A 39 9.53 -0.97 -6.45
C GLY A 39 10.50 -0.59 -7.56
N ASP A 40 11.51 0.20 -7.20
CA ASP A 40 12.58 0.59 -8.12
C ASP A 40 13.65 -0.50 -8.23
N LYS A 41 13.75 -1.36 -7.22
CA LYS A 41 14.66 -2.50 -7.12
C LYS A 41 14.09 -3.54 -6.18
N MET A 42 14.65 -4.74 -6.25
CA MET A 42 14.34 -5.78 -5.29
C MET A 42 14.97 -5.46 -3.92
N ASP A 43 14.25 -5.81 -2.84
CA ASP A 43 14.78 -5.64 -1.50
C ASP A 43 15.77 -6.78 -1.16
N PRO A 44 16.97 -6.49 -0.62
CA PRO A 44 17.94 -7.51 -0.26
C PRO A 44 17.41 -8.57 0.71
N ILE A 45 16.45 -8.22 1.57
CA ILE A 45 15.80 -9.17 2.48
C ILE A 45 14.96 -10.17 1.69
N HIS A 46 14.17 -9.71 0.74
CA HIS A 46 13.41 -10.60 -0.13
C HIS A 46 14.32 -11.46 -1.01
N GLU A 47 15.42 -10.92 -1.55
CA GLU A 47 16.42 -11.70 -2.30
C GLU A 47 17.03 -12.83 -1.44
N LYS A 48 17.39 -12.52 -0.20
CA LYS A 48 17.90 -13.50 0.78
C LYS A 48 16.90 -14.62 1.00
N TYR A 49 15.64 -14.29 1.29
CA TYR A 49 14.63 -15.28 1.62
C TYR A 49 14.12 -16.08 0.41
N ILE A 50 14.15 -15.52 -0.80
CA ILE A 50 13.93 -16.30 -2.02
C ILE A 50 14.99 -17.39 -2.16
N LYS A 51 16.27 -17.05 -2.03
CA LYS A 51 17.36 -18.04 -2.12
C LYS A 51 17.23 -19.13 -1.06
N GLU A 52 16.83 -18.77 0.16
CA GLU A 52 16.56 -19.73 1.22
C GLU A 52 15.39 -20.67 0.87
N TRP A 53 14.30 -20.13 0.34
CA TRP A 53 13.14 -20.93 -0.06
C TRP A 53 13.46 -21.85 -1.24
N GLU A 54 14.13 -21.34 -2.27
CA GLU A 54 14.56 -22.14 -3.43
C GLU A 54 15.49 -23.29 -3.01
N GLY A 55 16.41 -23.04 -2.07
CA GLY A 55 17.31 -24.08 -1.55
C GLY A 55 16.60 -25.20 -0.78
N LYS A 56 15.37 -24.96 -0.30
CA LYS A 56 14.52 -25.97 0.37
C LYS A 56 13.49 -26.59 -0.58
N ASN A 57 13.38 -26.08 -1.81
CA ASN A 57 12.35 -26.45 -2.79
C ASN A 57 13.00 -26.74 -4.14
N GLU A 58 13.77 -27.83 -4.22
CA GLU A 58 14.43 -28.26 -5.45
C GLU A 58 13.42 -28.39 -6.63
N GLY A 59 13.83 -27.93 -7.82
CA GLY A 59 12.99 -27.91 -9.01
C GLY A 59 12.04 -26.72 -9.12
N TRP A 60 12.12 -25.74 -8.21
CA TRP A 60 11.32 -24.51 -8.23
C TRP A 60 12.19 -23.26 -8.22
N LYS A 61 11.78 -22.27 -9.02
CA LYS A 61 12.38 -20.94 -9.10
C LYS A 61 11.35 -19.85 -8.91
N VAL A 62 11.68 -18.84 -8.11
CA VAL A 62 10.90 -17.61 -8.04
C VAL A 62 11.52 -16.63 -9.02
N VAL A 63 10.70 -16.07 -9.90
CA VAL A 63 11.13 -15.15 -10.97
C VAL A 63 10.44 -13.80 -10.77
N PRO A 64 11.01 -12.92 -9.91
CA PRO A 64 10.50 -11.58 -9.72
C PRO A 64 10.79 -10.72 -10.94
N GLU A 65 9.78 -9.99 -11.39
CA GLU A 65 9.91 -8.87 -12.30
C GLU A 65 9.69 -7.58 -11.53
N VAL A 66 10.72 -6.75 -11.43
CA VAL A 66 10.64 -5.45 -10.77
C VAL A 66 9.86 -4.48 -11.66
N VAL A 67 8.76 -3.95 -11.13
CA VAL A 67 7.88 -3.00 -11.81
C VAL A 67 7.70 -1.78 -10.90
N GLY A 68 7.77 -0.58 -11.49
CA GLY A 68 7.54 0.66 -10.75
C GLY A 68 6.17 0.68 -10.08
N TRP A 69 6.09 1.32 -8.91
CA TRP A 69 4.87 1.39 -8.09
C TRP A 69 3.61 1.79 -8.86
N ALA A 70 3.75 2.75 -9.78
CA ALA A 70 2.62 3.26 -10.57
C ALA A 70 2.10 2.29 -11.64
N GLN A 71 2.88 1.28 -12.04
CA GLN A 71 2.55 0.36 -13.13
C GLN A 71 2.24 -1.06 -12.67
N CYS A 72 2.65 -1.43 -11.45
CA CYS A 72 2.50 -2.78 -10.92
C CYS A 72 1.10 -3.37 -11.04
N GLN A 73 0.13 -2.66 -10.44
CA GLN A 73 -1.24 -3.14 -10.35
C GLN A 73 -1.90 -3.21 -11.72
N ASP A 74 -1.70 -2.18 -12.55
CA ASP A 74 -2.23 -2.13 -13.91
C ASP A 74 -1.68 -3.28 -14.76
N LYS A 75 -0.39 -3.57 -14.63
CA LYS A 75 0.24 -4.68 -15.34
C LYS A 75 -0.32 -6.03 -14.90
N ALA A 76 -0.41 -6.29 -13.59
CA ALA A 76 -0.97 -7.53 -13.06
C ALA A 76 -2.41 -7.75 -13.52
N THR A 77 -3.24 -6.70 -13.43
CA THR A 77 -4.63 -6.68 -13.90
C THR A 77 -4.73 -6.96 -15.40
N THR A 78 -3.91 -6.29 -16.22
CA THR A 78 -3.90 -6.45 -17.67
C THR A 78 -3.53 -7.88 -18.09
N LEU A 79 -2.48 -8.45 -17.49
CA LEU A 79 -2.03 -9.81 -17.79
C LEU A 79 -3.07 -10.85 -17.41
N ALA A 80 -3.71 -10.69 -16.25
CA ALA A 80 -4.79 -11.57 -15.81
C ALA A 80 -6.00 -11.51 -16.74
N ALA A 81 -6.47 -10.31 -17.08
CA ALA A 81 -7.61 -10.12 -17.99
C ALA A 81 -7.31 -10.61 -19.42
N ALA A 82 -6.06 -10.58 -19.86
CA ALA A 82 -5.62 -11.10 -21.16
C ALA A 82 -5.49 -12.63 -21.21
N GLY A 83 -5.69 -13.33 -20.08
CA GLY A 83 -5.53 -14.78 -20.00
C GLY A 83 -4.08 -15.27 -19.95
N THR A 84 -3.12 -14.38 -19.65
CA THR A 84 -1.70 -14.73 -19.44
C THR A 84 -1.21 -14.20 -18.08
N PRO A 85 -1.82 -14.63 -16.96
CA PRO A 85 -1.49 -14.15 -15.62
C PRO A 85 -0.07 -14.52 -15.18
N VAL A 86 0.51 -13.70 -14.30
CA VAL A 86 1.67 -14.09 -13.49
C VAL A 86 1.23 -14.95 -12.31
N ALA A 87 2.09 -15.78 -11.73
CA ALA A 87 1.73 -16.62 -10.57
C ALA A 87 1.25 -15.79 -9.37
N MET A 88 1.94 -14.68 -9.10
CA MET A 88 1.58 -13.77 -8.02
C MET A 88 1.96 -12.31 -8.32
N ALA A 89 1.27 -11.37 -7.70
CA ALA A 89 1.64 -9.95 -7.77
C ALA A 89 1.40 -9.25 -6.45
N TYR A 90 2.25 -8.25 -6.19
CA TYR A 90 1.95 -7.23 -5.20
C TYR A 90 0.84 -6.31 -5.74
N VAL A 91 -0.27 -6.21 -5.01
CA VAL A 91 -1.44 -5.40 -5.39
C VAL A 91 -2.03 -4.72 -4.16
N GLY A 92 -2.76 -3.62 -4.38
CA GLY A 92 -3.57 -3.03 -3.32
C GLY A 92 -4.64 -4.00 -2.85
N SER A 93 -4.80 -4.21 -1.53
CA SER A 93 -5.79 -5.18 -1.00
C SER A 93 -7.23 -4.82 -1.43
N ARG A 94 -7.48 -3.53 -1.67
CA ARG A 94 -8.73 -3.00 -2.24
C ARG A 94 -9.13 -3.61 -3.60
N THR A 95 -8.20 -4.13 -4.39
CA THR A 95 -8.51 -4.73 -5.70
C THR A 95 -8.83 -6.22 -5.62
N LEU A 96 -8.59 -6.87 -4.48
CA LEU A 96 -8.81 -8.30 -4.31
C LEU A 96 -10.28 -8.68 -4.53
N LYS A 97 -11.22 -7.85 -4.06
CA LYS A 97 -12.67 -8.06 -4.28
C LYS A 97 -12.99 -8.12 -5.77
N GLN A 98 -12.52 -7.14 -6.53
CA GLN A 98 -12.71 -7.09 -7.98
C GLN A 98 -12.09 -8.31 -8.68
N PHE A 99 -10.86 -8.68 -8.32
CA PHE A 99 -10.21 -9.84 -8.93
C PHE A 99 -10.93 -11.16 -8.64
N ALA A 100 -11.42 -11.34 -7.42
CA ALA A 100 -12.16 -12.56 -7.07
C ALA A 100 -13.53 -12.64 -7.74
N GLN A 101 -14.29 -11.54 -7.78
CA GLN A 101 -15.57 -11.49 -8.48
C GLN A 101 -15.43 -11.74 -9.98
N ASN A 102 -14.28 -11.37 -10.55
CA ASN A 102 -13.92 -11.64 -11.94
C ASN A 102 -13.21 -13.01 -12.14
N ASP A 103 -13.13 -13.85 -11.11
CA ASP A 103 -12.51 -15.19 -11.15
C ASP A 103 -11.02 -15.18 -11.61
N LEU A 104 -10.29 -14.11 -11.29
CA LEU A 104 -8.88 -13.92 -11.70
C LEU A 104 -7.86 -14.44 -10.68
N ILE A 105 -8.26 -14.59 -9.42
CA ILE A 105 -7.39 -15.01 -8.32
C ILE A 105 -7.98 -16.20 -7.57
N VAL A 106 -7.13 -16.93 -6.83
CA VAL A 106 -7.55 -18.04 -5.97
C VAL A 106 -7.62 -17.61 -4.50
N PRO A 107 -8.47 -18.23 -3.68
CA PRO A 107 -8.50 -17.97 -2.25
C PRO A 107 -7.19 -18.41 -1.59
N VAL A 108 -6.79 -17.67 -0.55
CA VAL A 108 -5.59 -17.93 0.26
C VAL A 108 -5.99 -18.12 1.72
N PRO A 109 -6.59 -19.26 2.09
CA PRO A 109 -7.14 -19.45 3.43
C PRO A 109 -6.05 -19.35 4.50
N MET A 110 -6.37 -18.66 5.59
CA MET A 110 -5.50 -18.53 6.76
C MET A 110 -6.02 -19.39 7.91
N THR A 111 -5.11 -20.07 8.61
CA THR A 111 -5.36 -20.72 9.89
C THR A 111 -5.65 -19.69 10.99
N GLU A 112 -6.28 -20.12 12.07
CA GLU A 112 -6.55 -19.22 13.21
C GLU A 112 -5.26 -18.64 13.82
N ASP A 113 -4.16 -19.39 13.81
CA ASP A 113 -2.87 -18.93 14.30
C ASP A 113 -2.24 -17.89 13.35
N GLU A 114 -2.36 -18.08 12.03
CA GLU A 114 -1.96 -17.07 11.05
C GLU A 114 -2.75 -15.78 11.25
N LYS A 115 -4.08 -15.85 11.40
CA LYS A 115 -4.93 -14.66 11.62
C LYS A 115 -4.55 -13.91 12.90
N LYS A 116 -4.40 -14.64 14.02
CA LYS A 116 -4.01 -14.07 15.32
C LYS A 116 -2.60 -13.51 15.36
N SER A 117 -1.75 -13.87 14.39
CA SER A 117 -0.40 -13.32 14.30
C SER A 117 -0.38 -11.87 13.83
N TYR A 118 -1.43 -11.39 13.15
CA TYR A 118 -1.54 -10.01 12.69
C TYR A 118 -2.11 -9.08 13.76
N TYR A 119 -1.80 -7.78 13.65
CA TYR A 119 -2.58 -6.78 14.39
C TYR A 119 -4.06 -6.83 13.98
N PRO A 120 -5.00 -6.39 14.86
CA PRO A 120 -6.42 -6.33 14.54
C PRO A 120 -6.70 -5.57 13.24
N ASN A 121 -7.80 -5.92 12.57
CA ASN A 121 -8.29 -5.32 11.31
C ASN A 121 -7.44 -5.59 10.05
N ILE A 122 -6.19 -6.04 10.15
CA ILE A 122 -5.36 -6.32 8.96
C ILE A 122 -5.93 -7.48 8.13
N VAL A 123 -6.34 -8.57 8.77
CA VAL A 123 -6.91 -9.73 8.06
C VAL A 123 -8.25 -9.37 7.39
N ASP A 124 -8.99 -8.44 7.98
CA ASP A 124 -10.27 -8.00 7.44
C ASP A 124 -10.10 -7.24 6.12
N THR A 125 -8.93 -6.61 5.86
CA THR A 125 -8.68 -5.89 4.60
C THR A 125 -8.51 -6.82 3.39
N VAL A 126 -8.28 -8.11 3.63
CA VAL A 126 -8.14 -9.15 2.59
C VAL A 126 -9.26 -10.17 2.62
N THR A 127 -10.27 -9.97 3.48
CA THR A 127 -11.37 -10.90 3.70
C THR A 127 -12.69 -10.33 3.17
N PHE A 128 -13.40 -11.11 2.37
CA PHE A 128 -14.80 -10.86 2.02
C PHE A 128 -15.53 -12.19 1.86
N GLU A 129 -16.80 -12.22 2.26
CA GLU A 129 -17.61 -13.45 2.28
C GLU A 129 -16.90 -14.59 3.02
N ASP A 130 -16.35 -14.28 4.20
CA ASP A 130 -15.58 -15.17 5.08
C ASP A 130 -14.34 -15.85 4.44
N THR A 131 -13.92 -15.37 3.27
CA THR A 131 -12.80 -15.93 2.49
C THR A 131 -11.65 -14.93 2.39
N GLN A 132 -10.41 -15.37 2.61
CA GLN A 132 -9.20 -14.57 2.39
C GLN A 132 -8.74 -14.69 0.93
N TRP A 133 -8.40 -13.57 0.31
CA TRP A 133 -8.07 -13.50 -1.13
C TRP A 133 -6.66 -13.00 -1.43
N GLY A 134 -5.88 -12.73 -0.40
CA GLY A 134 -4.49 -12.31 -0.52
C GLY A 134 -3.75 -12.50 0.78
N VAL A 135 -2.42 -12.38 0.71
CA VAL A 135 -1.56 -12.40 1.89
C VAL A 135 -1.03 -10.98 2.15
N PRO A 136 -1.40 -10.32 3.27
CA PRO A 136 -0.91 -9.00 3.60
C PRO A 136 0.62 -8.97 3.64
N VAL A 137 1.22 -8.03 2.91
CA VAL A 137 2.68 -7.84 2.78
C VAL A 137 3.13 -6.41 3.08
N ALA A 138 2.22 -5.46 3.10
CA ALA A 138 2.52 -4.10 3.49
C ALA A 138 1.33 -3.42 4.15
N PHE A 139 1.62 -2.49 5.06
CA PHE A 139 0.62 -1.69 5.74
C PHE A 139 1.09 -0.28 6.01
N SER A 140 0.18 0.70 5.89
CA SER A 140 0.43 2.07 6.28
C SER A 140 -0.78 2.65 7.02
N THR A 141 -0.49 3.34 8.12
CA THR A 141 -1.35 4.35 8.72
C THR A 141 -0.78 5.74 8.46
N LYS A 142 -1.54 6.79 8.80
CA LYS A 142 -1.03 8.16 8.86
C LYS A 142 -1.13 8.72 10.28
N ALA A 143 -0.19 9.61 10.56
CA ALA A 143 -0.11 10.43 11.75
C ALA A 143 0.06 11.91 11.36
N LEU A 144 -0.17 12.81 12.31
CA LEU A 144 0.10 14.22 12.16
C LEU A 144 1.58 14.48 12.45
N TYR A 145 2.25 15.20 11.57
CA TYR A 145 3.59 15.73 11.77
C TYR A 145 3.52 17.25 11.80
N TRP A 146 4.31 17.88 12.68
CA TRP A 146 4.43 19.33 12.71
C TRP A 146 5.87 19.80 12.88
N ASN A 147 6.15 20.99 12.35
CA ASN A 147 7.42 21.69 12.50
C ASN A 147 7.37 22.57 13.75
N LYS A 148 8.11 22.16 14.78
CA LYS A 148 8.14 22.82 16.10
C LYS A 148 8.72 24.22 16.03
N ASP A 149 9.65 24.47 15.12
CA ASP A 149 10.25 25.80 14.98
C ASP A 149 9.28 26.79 14.32
N LEU A 150 8.46 26.34 13.37
CA LEU A 150 7.36 27.13 12.82
C LEU A 150 6.26 27.39 13.86
N PHE A 151 5.96 26.43 14.73
CA PHE A 151 5.06 26.63 15.86
C PHE A 151 5.58 27.76 16.78
N LYS A 152 6.85 27.70 17.19
CA LYS A 152 7.48 28.76 18.01
C LYS A 152 7.42 30.13 17.33
N GLN A 153 7.77 30.21 16.05
CA GLN A 153 7.74 31.46 15.28
C GLN A 153 6.32 32.05 15.19
N ALA A 154 5.31 31.19 15.11
CA ALA A 154 3.91 31.59 15.09
C ALA A 154 3.36 31.94 16.49
N GLY A 155 4.13 31.73 17.56
CA GLY A 155 3.69 31.91 18.95
C GLY A 155 2.82 30.78 19.50
N LEU A 156 2.89 29.59 18.89
CA LEU A 156 2.27 28.35 19.37
C LEU A 156 3.24 27.59 20.27
N ASP A 157 2.72 26.76 21.18
CA ASP A 157 3.54 25.85 21.96
C ASP A 157 4.06 24.71 21.07
N PRO A 158 5.39 24.58 20.85
CA PRO A 158 5.98 23.55 20.01
C PRO A 158 5.73 22.11 20.49
N GLU A 159 5.40 21.89 21.76
CA GLU A 159 5.19 20.55 22.31
C GLU A 159 3.72 20.13 22.32
N THR A 160 2.81 21.02 21.94
CA THR A 160 1.36 20.76 21.94
C THR A 160 0.83 20.71 20.49
N PRO A 161 0.60 19.50 19.92
CA PRO A 161 -0.06 19.37 18.62
C PRO A 161 -1.55 19.72 18.72
N PRO A 162 -2.21 20.08 17.60
CA PRO A 162 -3.67 20.20 17.58
C PRO A 162 -4.31 18.83 17.82
N LYS A 163 -5.36 18.81 18.64
CA LYS A 163 -6.13 17.59 18.97
C LYS A 163 -7.46 17.53 18.21
N THR A 164 -7.93 18.66 17.71
CA THR A 164 -9.17 18.76 16.92
C THR A 164 -8.91 19.44 15.58
N TRP A 165 -9.79 19.21 14.61
CA TRP A 165 -9.74 19.93 13.33
C TRP A 165 -9.83 21.44 13.48
N ALA A 166 -10.62 21.91 14.45
CA ALA A 166 -10.75 23.34 14.73
C ALA A 166 -9.40 23.95 15.17
N GLU A 167 -8.66 23.24 16.03
CA GLU A 167 -7.31 23.62 16.43
C GLU A 167 -6.32 23.51 15.26
N GLU A 168 -6.39 22.46 14.46
CA GLU A 168 -5.52 22.27 13.29
C GLU A 168 -5.69 23.41 12.27
N ILE A 169 -6.92 23.79 11.96
CA ILE A 169 -7.24 24.92 11.08
C ILE A 169 -6.75 26.24 11.70
N ALA A 170 -6.97 26.45 13.00
CA ALA A 170 -6.54 27.66 13.70
C ALA A 170 -5.00 27.77 13.74
N PHE A 171 -4.30 26.67 13.99
CA PHE A 171 -2.84 26.64 14.01
C PHE A 171 -2.27 26.87 12.61
N ALA A 172 -2.85 26.23 11.58
CA ALA A 172 -2.45 26.45 10.20
C ALA A 172 -2.61 27.92 9.80
N LYS A 173 -3.74 28.54 10.16
CA LYS A 173 -3.97 29.97 9.98
C LYS A 173 -2.92 30.83 10.68
N GLN A 174 -2.68 30.58 11.96
CA GLN A 174 -1.74 31.36 12.76
C GLN A 174 -0.31 31.26 12.22
N ILE A 175 0.13 30.07 11.81
CA ILE A 175 1.43 29.87 11.14
C ILE A 175 1.49 30.71 9.87
N LYS A 176 0.47 30.63 9.01
CA LYS A 176 0.42 31.39 7.76
C LYS A 176 0.50 32.89 7.98
N GLU A 177 -0.31 33.43 8.90
CA GLU A 177 -0.38 34.86 9.16
C GLU A 177 0.87 35.43 9.83
N LYS A 178 1.53 34.65 10.71
CA LYS A 178 2.69 35.13 11.48
C LYS A 178 4.03 34.92 10.77
N THR A 179 4.14 33.91 9.92
CA THR A 179 5.41 33.54 9.29
C THR A 179 5.41 33.72 7.76
N GLY A 180 4.24 33.83 7.14
CA GLY A 180 4.08 33.79 5.68
C GLY A 180 4.17 32.38 5.05
N ILE A 181 4.66 31.40 5.82
CA ILE A 181 4.85 30.01 5.40
C ILE A 181 3.51 29.25 5.48
N ALA A 182 3.29 28.27 4.60
CA ALA A 182 2.08 27.45 4.64
C ALA A 182 1.90 26.78 6.02
N GLY A 183 0.72 26.89 6.60
CA GLY A 183 0.39 26.23 7.87
C GLY A 183 0.14 24.73 7.71
N TYR A 184 -0.35 24.30 6.56
CA TYR A 184 -0.71 22.91 6.29
C TYR A 184 -0.30 22.46 4.87
N GLY A 185 0.03 21.19 4.70
CA GLY A 185 0.34 20.59 3.42
C GLY A 185 -0.82 19.72 2.93
N LEU A 186 -1.68 20.30 2.08
CA LEU A 186 -2.84 19.61 1.52
C LEU A 186 -2.53 19.10 0.11
N PRO A 187 -2.38 17.78 -0.11
CA PRO A 187 -2.32 17.22 -1.45
C PRO A 187 -3.74 17.09 -2.03
N ALA A 188 -3.92 17.57 -3.27
CA ALA A 188 -5.19 17.44 -4.00
C ALA A 188 -4.99 17.17 -5.50
N LYS A 189 -3.84 16.64 -5.92
CA LYS A 189 -3.57 16.27 -7.33
C LYS A 189 -4.52 15.16 -7.80
N THR A 190 -4.71 15.02 -9.11
CA THR A 190 -5.50 13.91 -9.68
C THR A 190 -4.72 12.60 -9.55
N PHE A 191 -4.74 12.04 -8.35
CA PHE A 191 -4.02 10.84 -7.93
C PHE A 191 -4.72 10.19 -6.73
N ASP A 192 -4.52 8.89 -6.50
CA ASP A 192 -5.23 8.12 -5.48
C ASP A 192 -5.11 8.68 -4.07
N ASN A 193 -3.92 9.19 -3.71
CA ASN A 193 -3.65 9.77 -2.40
C ASN A 193 -4.51 10.99 -2.07
N THR A 194 -5.13 11.67 -3.04
CA THR A 194 -6.12 12.73 -2.73
C THR A 194 -7.35 12.15 -2.05
N MET A 195 -7.83 10.99 -2.54
CA MET A 195 -8.92 10.26 -1.89
C MET A 195 -8.46 9.70 -0.54
N HIS A 196 -7.30 9.05 -0.48
CA HIS A 196 -6.79 8.50 0.79
C HIS A 196 -6.60 9.57 1.85
N GLN A 197 -6.02 10.71 1.47
CA GLN A 197 -5.77 11.82 2.38
C GLN A 197 -7.08 12.35 2.96
N PHE A 198 -8.12 12.45 2.13
CA PHE A 198 -9.47 12.84 2.57
C PHE A 198 -10.13 11.79 3.47
N MET A 199 -9.93 10.50 3.20
CA MET A 199 -10.47 9.41 4.03
C MET A 199 -9.96 9.46 5.48
N HIS A 200 -8.76 9.96 5.74
CA HIS A 200 -8.29 10.18 7.12
C HIS A 200 -9.19 11.14 7.90
N TRP A 201 -9.73 12.17 7.25
CA TRP A 201 -10.68 13.11 7.84
C TRP A 201 -12.07 12.49 7.96
N VAL A 202 -12.47 11.61 7.03
CA VAL A 202 -13.71 10.84 7.21
C VAL A 202 -13.63 9.97 8.47
N TYR A 203 -12.53 9.23 8.65
CA TYR A 203 -12.37 8.29 9.77
C TYR A 203 -12.16 8.97 11.12
N THR A 204 -11.44 10.08 11.17
CA THR A 204 -11.28 10.88 12.42
C THR A 204 -12.55 11.58 12.88
N ASN A 205 -13.66 11.41 12.16
CA ASN A 205 -15.00 11.90 12.52
C ASN A 205 -16.06 10.79 12.53
N ASN A 206 -15.63 9.53 12.55
CA ASN A 206 -16.48 8.34 12.49
C ASN A 206 -17.45 8.31 11.29
N GLY A 207 -17.07 8.97 10.18
CA GLY A 207 -17.78 8.87 8.92
C GLY A 207 -17.47 7.55 8.19
N LYS A 208 -18.30 7.24 7.20
CA LYS A 208 -18.10 6.15 6.24
C LYS A 208 -18.44 6.67 4.85
N VAL A 209 -17.82 6.08 3.83
CA VAL A 209 -18.22 6.30 2.42
C VAL A 209 -19.35 5.35 2.02
N ILE A 210 -19.29 4.12 2.54
CA ILE A 210 -20.26 3.05 2.27
C ILE A 210 -20.49 2.26 3.57
N ASP A 211 -21.73 1.83 3.81
CA ASP A 211 -22.11 0.98 4.93
C ASP A 211 -22.99 -0.18 4.42
N GLY A 212 -22.43 -1.39 4.38
CA GLY A 212 -23.00 -2.48 3.58
C GLY A 212 -23.08 -2.07 2.11
N ASP A 213 -24.28 -2.15 1.52
CA ASP A 213 -24.54 -1.69 0.15
C ASP A 213 -25.09 -0.25 0.08
N LYS A 214 -25.02 0.54 1.16
CA LYS A 214 -25.55 1.91 1.18
C LYS A 214 -24.43 2.93 1.03
N ILE A 215 -24.48 3.80 0.02
CA ILE A 215 -23.57 4.97 -0.04
C ILE A 215 -23.93 5.94 1.08
N THR A 216 -22.91 6.43 1.77
CA THR A 216 -23.01 7.35 2.91
C THR A 216 -22.04 8.53 2.80
N VAL A 217 -21.45 8.75 1.63
CA VAL A 217 -20.51 9.86 1.37
C VAL A 217 -21.15 11.25 1.51
N ASP A 218 -22.48 11.35 1.45
CA ASP A 218 -23.26 12.58 1.71
C ASP A 218 -23.74 12.71 3.16
N SER A 219 -23.28 11.84 4.06
CA SER A 219 -23.58 11.92 5.49
C SER A 219 -23.03 13.22 6.12
N PRO A 220 -23.63 13.69 7.23
CA PRO A 220 -23.15 14.86 7.96
C PRO A 220 -21.66 14.78 8.32
N GLN A 221 -21.15 13.58 8.65
CA GLN A 221 -19.76 13.35 9.03
C GLN A 221 -18.80 13.63 7.87
N VAL A 222 -19.11 13.15 6.67
CA VAL A 222 -18.27 13.34 5.47
C VAL A 222 -18.39 14.79 4.95
N VAL A 223 -19.58 15.36 4.98
CA VAL A 223 -19.78 16.78 4.65
C VAL A 223 -19.00 17.69 5.60
N ALA A 224 -18.93 17.37 6.90
CA ALA A 224 -18.10 18.10 7.86
C ALA A 224 -16.60 17.98 7.53
N ALA A 225 -16.13 16.81 7.09
CA ALA A 225 -14.75 16.64 6.62
C ALA A 225 -14.45 17.52 5.39
N LEU A 226 -15.36 17.57 4.40
CA LEU A 226 -15.20 18.45 3.23
C LEU A 226 -15.18 19.93 3.61
N LYS A 227 -15.99 20.34 4.59
CA LYS A 227 -15.97 21.70 5.15
C LYS A 227 -14.60 22.01 5.77
N ALA A 228 -14.06 21.11 6.59
CA ALA A 228 -12.74 21.30 7.18
C ALA A 228 -11.62 21.39 6.11
N TYR A 229 -11.69 20.58 5.05
CA TYR A 229 -10.82 20.70 3.88
C TYR A 229 -10.90 22.07 3.21
N LYS A 230 -12.12 22.56 2.99
CA LYS A 230 -12.35 23.91 2.44
C LYS A 230 -11.75 24.99 3.34
N ASP A 231 -11.94 24.87 4.64
CA ASP A 231 -11.54 25.89 5.62
C ASP A 231 -10.02 25.93 5.87
N ILE A 232 -9.32 24.80 5.75
CA ILE A 232 -7.85 24.74 5.88
C ILE A 232 -7.12 25.13 4.58
N THR A 233 -7.78 25.00 3.42
CA THR A 233 -7.17 25.25 2.09
C THR A 233 -6.50 26.63 1.97
N PRO A 234 -7.08 27.76 2.42
CA PRO A 234 -6.45 29.08 2.33
C PRO A 234 -5.11 29.20 3.09
N TYR A 235 -4.86 28.32 4.06
CA TYR A 235 -3.64 28.30 4.87
C TYR A 235 -2.66 27.22 4.42
N SER A 236 -2.98 26.51 3.34
CA SER A 236 -2.16 25.42 2.81
C SER A 236 -1.10 25.92 1.82
N VAL A 237 -0.22 25.02 1.38
CA VAL A 237 0.63 25.26 0.20
C VAL A 237 -0.26 25.68 -0.98
N GLU A 238 0.09 26.79 -1.63
CA GLU A 238 -0.72 27.37 -2.70
C GLU A 238 -0.81 26.43 -3.91
N GLY A 239 -2.02 26.27 -4.46
CA GLY A 239 -2.26 25.36 -5.59
C GLY A 239 -2.23 23.89 -5.18
N PRO A 240 -3.06 23.45 -4.21
CA PRO A 240 -3.03 22.09 -3.68
C PRO A 240 -3.22 21.00 -4.76
N THR A 241 -3.91 21.32 -5.86
CA THR A 241 -4.11 20.40 -6.99
C THR A 241 -2.86 20.13 -7.82
N ALA A 242 -1.76 20.86 -7.59
CA ALA A 242 -0.47 20.61 -8.23
C ALA A 242 0.35 19.53 -7.52
N TYR A 243 0.05 19.24 -6.25
CA TYR A 243 0.92 18.43 -5.38
C TYR A 243 0.27 17.11 -4.97
N GLU A 244 1.09 16.07 -5.01
CA GLU A 244 0.84 14.76 -4.41
C GLU A 244 1.48 14.73 -3.00
N GLN A 245 1.22 13.68 -2.19
CA GLN A 245 1.82 13.51 -0.87
C GLN A 245 3.36 13.58 -0.91
N ASN A 246 3.99 13.11 -1.99
CA ASN A 246 5.44 13.11 -2.12
C ASN A 246 6.03 14.52 -2.26
N GLU A 247 5.44 15.38 -3.10
CA GLU A 247 5.88 16.77 -3.20
C GLU A 247 5.57 17.55 -1.92
N ILE A 248 4.40 17.34 -1.28
CA ILE A 248 4.09 17.96 0.02
C ILE A 248 5.11 17.55 1.10
N ARG A 249 5.47 16.26 1.16
CA ARG A 249 6.49 15.77 2.09
C ARG A 249 7.85 16.41 1.83
N ALA A 250 8.25 16.58 0.58
CA ALA A 250 9.50 17.27 0.24
C ALA A 250 9.48 18.73 0.73
N ILE A 251 8.37 19.45 0.56
CA ILE A 251 8.20 20.83 1.06
C ILE A 251 8.29 20.86 2.60
N PHE A 252 7.75 19.85 3.29
CA PHE A 252 7.88 19.74 4.75
C PHE A 252 9.32 19.47 5.18
N LEU A 253 10.03 18.56 4.51
CA LEU A 253 11.45 18.25 4.76
C LEU A 253 12.38 19.45 4.49
N ASP A 254 11.94 20.40 3.68
CA ASP A 254 12.58 21.71 3.45
C ASP A 254 12.23 22.76 4.52
N GLY A 255 11.34 22.44 5.47
CA GLY A 255 10.90 23.34 6.53
C GLY A 255 9.91 24.42 6.08
N LYS A 256 9.25 24.22 4.93
CA LYS A 256 8.38 25.22 4.27
C LYS A 256 6.89 24.97 4.45
N VAL A 257 6.51 24.12 5.41
CA VAL A 257 5.12 23.91 5.82
C VAL A 257 5.03 23.52 7.29
N GLY A 258 4.02 24.04 7.99
CA GLY A 258 3.82 23.88 9.42
C GLY A 258 3.40 22.46 9.84
N MET A 259 2.44 21.87 9.14
CA MET A 259 1.86 20.57 9.47
C MET A 259 1.58 19.74 8.22
N ILE A 260 1.74 18.42 8.30
CA ILE A 260 1.34 17.46 7.27
C ILE A 260 0.76 16.20 7.92
N GLN A 261 -0.11 15.50 7.19
CA GLN A 261 -0.48 14.12 7.51
C GLN A 261 0.37 13.19 6.65
N ALA A 262 1.09 12.25 7.28
CA ALA A 262 2.03 11.38 6.56
C ALA A 262 2.20 10.01 7.24
N GLY A 263 2.79 9.06 6.52
CA GLY A 263 3.19 7.75 7.07
C GLY A 263 4.61 7.77 7.65
N SER A 264 5.10 6.63 8.10
CA SER A 264 6.46 6.47 8.67
C SER A 264 7.57 6.94 7.75
N GLY A 265 7.40 6.85 6.43
CA GLY A 265 8.38 7.35 5.46
C GLY A 265 8.70 8.84 5.59
N ALA A 266 7.85 9.65 6.23
CA ALA A 266 8.18 11.02 6.62
C ALA A 266 9.12 11.05 7.83
N ALA A 267 8.80 10.31 8.90
CA ALA A 267 9.66 10.21 10.09
C ALA A 267 11.07 9.73 9.74
N THR A 268 11.20 8.65 8.96
CA THR A 268 12.51 8.10 8.55
C THR A 268 13.37 9.16 7.86
N ARG A 269 12.79 9.94 6.95
CA ARG A 269 13.52 11.00 6.24
C ARG A 269 13.80 12.21 7.13
N LEU A 270 12.90 12.54 8.05
CA LEU A 270 13.08 13.65 8.98
C LEU A 270 14.28 13.43 9.92
N GLN A 271 14.61 12.17 10.25
CA GLN A 271 15.82 11.84 11.02
C GLN A 271 17.12 12.27 10.31
N GLU A 272 17.09 12.42 8.99
CA GLU A 272 18.24 12.88 8.17
C GLU A 272 18.27 14.40 8.00
N THR A 273 17.27 15.11 8.54
CA THR A 273 17.17 16.57 8.46
C THR A 273 17.52 17.25 9.79
N LYS A 274 17.61 18.57 9.78
CA LYS A 274 17.77 19.40 10.99
C LYS A 274 16.44 19.96 11.51
N ILE A 275 15.31 19.59 10.90
CA ILE A 275 14.00 20.09 11.33
C ILE A 275 13.74 19.59 12.73
N ASN A 276 13.31 20.49 13.62
CA ASN A 276 12.74 20.10 14.88
C ASN A 276 11.25 19.78 14.67
N TRP A 277 10.86 18.52 14.77
CA TRP A 277 9.52 18.04 14.45
C TRP A 277 8.87 17.30 15.61
N GLY A 278 7.56 17.16 15.53
CA GLY A 278 6.81 16.25 16.39
C GLY A 278 5.87 15.37 15.56
N ILE A 279 5.37 14.31 16.20
CA ILE A 279 4.38 13.40 15.65
C ILE A 279 3.30 13.09 16.69
N ALA A 280 2.04 13.00 16.25
CA ALA A 280 0.90 12.64 17.08
C ALA A 280 -0.16 11.89 16.26
N THR A 281 -1.14 11.32 16.95
CA THR A 281 -2.35 10.82 16.28
C THR A 281 -3.05 11.96 15.54
N LEU A 282 -3.81 11.63 14.50
CA LEU A 282 -4.54 12.62 13.71
C LEU A 282 -5.55 13.39 14.57
N PRO A 283 -5.76 14.70 14.30
CA PRO A 283 -6.76 15.50 15.02
C PRO A 283 -8.18 15.01 14.75
N LEU A 284 -9.05 15.20 15.74
CA LEU A 284 -10.41 14.67 15.73
C LEU A 284 -11.43 15.67 15.16
N GLY A 285 -12.40 15.12 14.44
CA GLY A 285 -13.59 15.83 14.01
C GLY A 285 -14.62 16.00 15.14
N PRO A 286 -15.64 16.84 14.90
CA PRO A 286 -16.65 17.18 15.92
C PRO A 286 -17.49 15.98 16.42
N GLU A 287 -17.70 14.97 15.58
CA GLU A 287 -18.49 13.77 15.86
C GLU A 287 -17.62 12.55 16.22
N ALA A 288 -16.33 12.78 16.46
CA ALA A 288 -15.39 11.73 16.79
C ALA A 288 -15.74 11.05 18.14
N LYS A 289 -15.73 9.72 18.14
CA LYS A 289 -15.88 8.85 19.31
C LYS A 289 -14.54 8.29 19.81
N GLY A 290 -13.46 8.62 19.11
CA GLY A 290 -12.12 8.13 19.36
C GLY A 290 -11.19 8.48 18.19
N PRO A 291 -9.93 8.05 18.25
CA PRO A 291 -8.98 8.22 17.15
C PRO A 291 -9.43 7.42 15.91
N GLY A 292 -9.01 7.91 14.74
CA GLY A 292 -9.33 7.32 13.44
C GLY A 292 -8.19 7.53 12.46
N THR A 293 -8.06 6.63 11.48
CA THR A 293 -7.15 6.77 10.33
C THR A 293 -7.61 5.79 9.24
N LEU A 294 -7.25 6.04 7.98
CA LEU A 294 -7.38 5.03 6.93
C LEU A 294 -6.27 3.97 7.10
N LEU A 295 -6.66 2.70 7.02
CA LEU A 295 -5.77 1.56 6.92
C LEU A 295 -5.56 1.25 5.44
N ILE A 296 -4.32 1.42 4.98
CA ILE A 296 -3.91 1.05 3.62
C ILE A 296 -3.12 -0.24 3.73
N THR A 297 -3.61 -1.30 3.08
CA THR A 297 -2.96 -2.60 3.06
C THR A 297 -2.68 -3.01 1.63
N ASP A 298 -1.49 -3.52 1.38
CA ASP A 298 -1.18 -4.21 0.14
C ASP A 298 -0.93 -5.69 0.41
N SER A 299 -1.19 -6.50 -0.61
CA SER A 299 -1.21 -7.95 -0.52
C SER A 299 -0.49 -8.60 -1.69
N LEU A 300 -0.04 -9.82 -1.45
CA LEU A 300 0.30 -10.75 -2.51
C LEU A 300 -0.98 -11.47 -2.94
N ALA A 301 -1.44 -11.19 -4.17
CA ALA A 301 -2.52 -11.92 -4.82
C ALA A 301 -1.96 -13.11 -5.61
N ILE A 302 -2.66 -14.24 -5.59
CA ILE A 302 -2.30 -15.45 -6.34
C ILE A 302 -3.27 -15.59 -7.51
N PHE A 303 -2.77 -15.46 -8.74
CA PHE A 303 -3.64 -15.49 -9.92
C PHE A 303 -3.94 -16.91 -10.38
N LYS A 304 -5.18 -17.09 -10.83
CA LYS A 304 -5.72 -18.35 -11.33
C LYS A 304 -5.24 -18.61 -12.76
N GLY A 305 -5.09 -19.88 -13.14
CA GLY A 305 -4.79 -20.31 -14.52
C GLY A 305 -3.30 -20.39 -14.84
N THR A 306 -2.44 -20.41 -13.82
CA THR A 306 -0.97 -20.46 -13.95
C THR A 306 -0.42 -21.88 -13.81
N GLY A 307 -1.18 -22.79 -13.20
CA GLY A 307 -0.79 -24.18 -12.96
C GLY A 307 0.23 -24.36 -11.83
N VAL A 308 0.56 -23.28 -11.12
CA VAL A 308 1.52 -23.25 -10.00
C VAL A 308 0.94 -22.56 -8.75
N GLU A 309 -0.38 -22.37 -8.70
CA GLU A 309 -1.09 -21.57 -7.68
C GLU A 309 -0.85 -22.07 -6.25
N GLU A 310 -0.84 -23.40 -6.05
CA GLU A 310 -0.56 -24.00 -4.75
C GLU A 310 0.85 -23.66 -4.27
N LYS A 311 1.84 -23.75 -5.17
CA LYS A 311 3.24 -23.46 -4.82
C LYS A 311 3.51 -21.97 -4.68
N ALA A 312 2.85 -21.14 -5.49
CA ALA A 312 2.86 -19.68 -5.34
C ALA A 312 2.25 -19.25 -4.01
N THR A 313 1.16 -19.89 -3.59
CA THR A 313 0.53 -19.67 -2.26
C THR A 313 1.48 -20.05 -1.12
N GLU A 314 2.14 -21.21 -1.23
CA GLU A 314 3.14 -21.64 -0.25
C GLU A 314 4.29 -20.62 -0.13
N PHE A 315 4.84 -20.17 -1.26
CA PHE A 315 5.90 -19.16 -1.28
C PHE A 315 5.41 -17.81 -0.73
N ALA A 316 4.22 -17.35 -1.13
CA ALA A 316 3.65 -16.10 -0.63
C ALA A 316 3.45 -16.11 0.89
N LYS A 317 3.00 -17.24 1.47
CA LYS A 317 2.91 -17.42 2.92
C LYS A 317 4.29 -17.47 3.59
N PHE A 318 5.27 -18.11 2.95
CA PHE A 318 6.65 -18.15 3.48
C PHE A 318 7.28 -16.75 3.51
N ILE A 319 7.27 -16.01 2.39
CA ILE A 319 7.95 -14.71 2.28
C ILE A 319 7.30 -13.64 3.16
N THR A 320 6.02 -13.81 3.52
CA THR A 320 5.28 -12.92 4.44
C THR A 320 5.17 -13.48 5.86
N SER A 321 5.84 -14.59 6.17
CA SER A 321 5.82 -15.18 7.53
C SER A 321 6.57 -14.29 8.54
N PRO A 322 6.35 -14.45 9.87
CA PRO A 322 6.88 -13.52 10.87
C PRO A 322 8.39 -13.26 10.82
N GLY A 323 9.21 -14.23 10.39
CA GLY A 323 10.66 -14.06 10.25
C GLY A 323 11.02 -13.14 9.07
N PRO A 324 10.78 -13.58 7.82
CA PRO A 324 11.04 -12.78 6.63
C PRO A 324 10.37 -11.41 6.63
N GLN A 325 9.07 -11.35 6.94
CA GLN A 325 8.31 -10.09 6.96
C GLN A 325 8.85 -9.14 8.03
N GLY A 326 9.14 -9.64 9.24
CA GLY A 326 9.67 -8.83 10.32
C GLY A 326 11.05 -8.25 10.01
N GLU A 327 11.93 -9.01 9.35
CA GLU A 327 13.24 -8.48 8.91
C GLU A 327 13.08 -7.42 7.81
N TYR A 328 12.14 -7.63 6.88
CA TYR A 328 11.84 -6.70 5.79
C TYR A 328 11.24 -5.37 6.28
N GLU A 329 10.35 -5.40 7.27
CA GLU A 329 9.69 -4.21 7.83
C GLU A 329 10.62 -3.43 8.78
N LEU A 330 11.39 -4.13 9.61
CA LEU A 330 12.16 -3.52 10.71
C LEU A 330 13.53 -2.97 10.31
N GLN A 331 13.99 -3.19 9.08
CA GLN A 331 15.19 -2.52 8.56
C GLN A 331 15.00 -1.00 8.32
N GLY A 332 13.78 -0.48 8.48
CA GLY A 332 13.48 0.96 8.47
C GLY A 332 13.45 1.64 7.09
N GLY A 333 14.02 1.00 6.05
CA GLY A 333 14.09 1.53 4.69
C GLY A 333 12.77 1.48 3.90
N ALA A 334 11.91 0.48 4.17
CA ALA A 334 10.66 0.29 3.42
C ALA A 334 9.58 1.32 3.78
N GLY A 335 9.66 1.98 4.94
CA GLY A 335 8.65 2.94 5.38
C GLY A 335 7.26 2.32 5.56
N LEU A 336 7.20 1.03 5.92
CA LEU A 336 5.98 0.28 6.19
C LEU A 336 5.79 0.10 7.69
N THR A 337 4.53 0.04 8.13
CA THR A 337 4.20 -0.24 9.53
C THR A 337 4.22 -1.75 9.75
N PRO A 338 4.81 -2.26 10.84
CA PRO A 338 4.83 -3.69 11.10
C PRO A 338 3.42 -4.30 11.07
N LEU A 339 3.26 -5.39 10.31
CA LEU A 339 1.98 -6.10 10.19
C LEU A 339 1.62 -6.92 11.43
N ARG A 340 2.61 -7.24 12.27
CA ARG A 340 2.48 -8.17 13.40
C ARG A 340 3.17 -7.64 14.64
N PRO A 341 2.59 -7.82 15.85
CA PRO A 341 3.31 -7.57 17.09
C PRO A 341 4.44 -8.59 17.26
N SER A 342 5.58 -8.13 17.79
CA SER A 342 6.68 -9.00 18.22
C SER A 342 7.60 -8.27 19.21
N PRO A 343 8.41 -8.99 20.01
CA PRO A 343 9.40 -8.34 20.88
C PRO A 343 10.35 -7.40 20.12
N LYS A 344 10.69 -7.71 18.86
CA LYS A 344 11.51 -6.84 18.01
C LYS A 344 10.78 -5.54 17.62
N VAL A 345 9.46 -5.60 17.45
CA VAL A 345 8.65 -4.40 17.22
C VAL A 345 8.62 -3.54 18.48
N ASP A 346 8.53 -4.14 19.66
CA ASP A 346 8.58 -3.39 20.93
C ASP A 346 9.94 -2.70 21.12
N GLU A 347 11.05 -3.39 20.82
CA GLU A 347 12.39 -2.80 20.82
C GLU A 347 12.53 -1.66 19.80
N PHE A 348 11.95 -1.83 18.62
CA PHE A 348 11.94 -0.83 17.55
C PHE A 348 11.17 0.44 17.95
N ILE A 349 10.00 0.29 18.59
CA ILE A 349 9.22 1.41 19.14
C ILE A 349 10.00 2.10 20.27
N ALA A 350 10.64 1.34 21.16
CA ALA A 350 11.40 1.90 22.27
C ALA A 350 12.60 2.74 21.79
N LYS A 351 13.26 2.29 20.71
CA LYS A 351 14.37 3.01 20.08
C LYS A 351 13.89 4.28 19.37
N ASP A 352 12.79 4.19 18.65
CA ASP A 352 12.26 5.25 17.80
C ASP A 352 10.77 5.53 18.17
N PRO A 353 10.51 6.32 19.23
CA PRO A 353 9.15 6.50 19.77
C PRO A 353 8.11 7.08 18.79
N PHE A 354 8.57 7.67 17.67
CA PHE A 354 7.68 8.15 16.61
C PHE A 354 6.85 7.03 15.95
N TRP A 355 7.23 5.76 16.11
CA TRP A 355 6.43 4.64 15.59
C TRP A 355 5.11 4.48 16.32
N LYS A 356 5.01 4.93 17.58
CA LYS A 356 3.85 4.65 18.42
C LYS A 356 2.53 5.19 17.82
N PRO A 357 2.39 6.47 17.41
CA PRO A 357 1.15 6.95 16.80
C PRO A 357 0.76 6.22 15.51
N LEU A 358 1.74 5.68 14.78
CA LEU A 358 1.50 4.95 13.52
C LEU A 358 1.00 3.53 13.80
N ILE A 359 1.63 2.82 14.74
CA ILE A 359 1.26 1.45 15.12
C ILE A 359 -0.05 1.43 15.90
N ASP A 360 -0.26 2.37 16.83
CA ASP A 360 -1.54 2.51 17.54
C ASP A 360 -2.70 2.70 16.54
N GLY A 361 -2.42 3.39 15.42
CA GLY A 361 -3.31 3.57 14.26
C GLY A 361 -4.00 2.31 13.75
N ILE A 362 -3.33 1.16 13.83
CA ILE A 362 -3.84 -0.11 13.31
C ILE A 362 -5.10 -0.54 14.06
N ALA A 363 -5.12 -0.33 15.38
CA ALA A 363 -6.18 -0.84 16.26
C ALA A 363 -7.54 -0.14 16.07
N TYR A 364 -7.54 1.08 15.54
CA TYR A 364 -8.74 1.92 15.41
C TYR A 364 -9.01 2.42 14.00
N GLY A 365 -8.13 2.16 13.03
CA GLY A 365 -8.34 2.61 11.67
C GLY A 365 -9.43 1.82 10.94
N GLY A 366 -9.96 2.43 9.88
CA GLY A 366 -10.93 1.79 8.97
C GLY A 366 -10.30 1.41 7.63
N PRO A 367 -10.80 0.37 6.95
CA PRO A 367 -10.26 -0.09 5.67
C PRO A 367 -10.50 0.88 4.52
N GLU A 368 -9.87 0.66 3.37
CA GLU A 368 -10.33 1.29 2.13
C GLU A 368 -11.75 0.80 1.79
N PRO A 369 -12.66 1.67 1.33
CA PRO A 369 -13.98 1.24 0.89
C PRO A 369 -13.89 0.24 -0.28
N LEU A 370 -14.57 -0.90 -0.15
CA LEU A 370 -14.56 -1.96 -1.16
C LEU A 370 -15.69 -1.78 -2.18
N PHE A 371 -15.34 -1.32 -3.38
CA PHE A 371 -16.22 -1.16 -4.54
C PHE A 371 -15.90 -2.21 -5.62
N THR A 372 -16.88 -2.57 -6.47
CA THR A 372 -16.66 -3.47 -7.62
C THR A 372 -15.80 -2.79 -8.69
N ASP A 373 -16.03 -1.49 -8.92
CA ASP A 373 -15.16 -0.61 -9.71
C ASP A 373 -14.43 0.38 -8.80
N TYR A 374 -13.27 -0.05 -8.30
CA TYR A 374 -12.43 0.78 -7.44
C TYR A 374 -11.93 2.05 -8.16
N LYS A 375 -11.69 1.99 -9.48
CA LYS A 375 -11.16 3.13 -10.23
C LYS A 375 -12.23 4.22 -10.40
N GLY A 376 -13.45 3.82 -10.74
CA GLY A 376 -14.61 4.72 -10.78
C GLY A 376 -14.89 5.37 -9.42
N PHE A 377 -14.83 4.58 -8.34
CA PHE A 377 -14.90 5.10 -6.97
C PHE A 377 -13.80 6.14 -6.69
N GLN A 378 -12.55 5.79 -6.96
CA GLN A 378 -11.39 6.64 -6.71
C GLN A 378 -11.53 7.98 -7.45
N ASP A 379 -11.83 7.95 -8.75
CA ASP A 379 -11.93 9.16 -9.58
C ASP A 379 -13.07 10.06 -9.11
N THR A 380 -14.20 9.49 -8.67
CA THR A 380 -15.33 10.22 -8.09
C THR A 380 -14.94 10.93 -6.80
N MET A 381 -14.22 10.26 -5.89
CA MET A 381 -13.76 10.86 -4.64
C MET A 381 -12.72 11.97 -4.88
N ILE A 382 -11.81 11.77 -5.83
CA ILE A 382 -10.83 12.79 -6.23
C ILE A 382 -11.55 14.04 -6.76
N GLU A 383 -12.51 13.86 -7.68
CA GLU A 383 -13.28 14.98 -8.23
C GLU A 383 -14.05 15.72 -7.13
N MET A 384 -14.67 15.00 -6.20
CA MET A 384 -15.37 15.56 -5.05
C MET A 384 -14.44 16.48 -4.24
N VAL A 385 -13.28 15.98 -3.82
CA VAL A 385 -12.30 16.75 -3.03
C VAL A 385 -11.80 17.96 -3.82
N GLN A 386 -11.39 17.75 -5.07
CA GLN A 386 -10.87 18.83 -5.93
C GLN A 386 -11.90 19.93 -6.14
N SER A 387 -13.18 19.59 -6.34
CA SER A 387 -14.23 20.57 -6.56
C SER A 387 -14.41 21.51 -5.35
N VAL A 388 -14.21 21.00 -4.13
CA VAL A 388 -14.33 21.78 -2.90
C VAL A 388 -13.10 22.65 -2.67
N VAL A 389 -11.89 22.09 -2.76
CA VAL A 389 -10.65 22.86 -2.50
C VAL A 389 -10.35 23.89 -3.59
N THR A 390 -10.91 23.74 -4.79
CA THR A 390 -10.85 24.75 -5.85
C THR A 390 -12.02 25.74 -5.83
N GLY A 391 -12.97 25.58 -4.90
CA GLY A 391 -14.15 26.44 -4.78
C GLY A 391 -15.17 26.28 -5.90
N LYS A 392 -15.07 25.25 -6.74
CA LYS A 392 -16.02 24.95 -7.82
C LYS A 392 -17.37 24.44 -7.32
N ALA A 393 -17.42 23.83 -6.13
CA ALA A 393 -18.64 23.32 -5.51
C ALA A 393 -18.67 23.61 -4.01
N SER A 394 -19.88 23.66 -3.44
CA SER A 394 -20.05 23.58 -2.00
C SER A 394 -19.76 22.16 -1.50
N PRO A 395 -19.32 21.99 -0.23
CA PRO A 395 -19.18 20.65 0.37
C PRO A 395 -20.42 19.77 0.22
N GLU A 396 -21.61 20.34 0.44
CA GLU A 396 -22.89 19.64 0.33
C GLU A 396 -23.18 19.17 -1.11
N ASP A 397 -23.01 20.06 -2.10
CA ASP A 397 -23.28 19.73 -3.50
C ASP A 397 -22.27 18.70 -4.04
N ALA A 398 -20.99 18.85 -3.66
CA ALA A 398 -19.95 17.90 -4.02
C ALA A 398 -20.24 16.50 -3.47
N ALA A 399 -20.58 16.41 -2.18
CA ALA A 399 -20.91 15.14 -1.53
C ALA A 399 -22.16 14.49 -2.13
N LYS A 400 -23.22 15.26 -2.40
CA LYS A 400 -24.45 14.76 -3.03
C LYS A 400 -24.21 14.26 -4.46
N LYS A 401 -23.40 14.98 -5.24
CA LYS A 401 -22.99 14.55 -6.59
C LYS A 401 -22.20 13.24 -6.52
N ALA A 402 -21.21 13.17 -5.63
CA ALA A 402 -20.42 11.96 -5.42
C ALA A 402 -21.30 10.77 -5.00
N ALA A 403 -22.23 10.98 -4.06
CA ALA A 403 -23.13 9.93 -3.60
C ALA A 403 -23.94 9.32 -4.75
N SER A 404 -24.46 10.17 -5.65
CA SER A 404 -25.22 9.73 -6.82
C SER A 404 -24.36 8.97 -7.84
N ALA A 405 -23.10 9.37 -8.04
CA ALA A 405 -22.18 8.71 -8.96
C ALA A 405 -21.72 7.35 -8.43
N LEU A 406 -21.42 7.26 -7.13
CA LEU A 406 -20.90 6.04 -6.49
C LEU A 406 -21.88 4.86 -6.52
N GLU A 407 -23.19 5.10 -6.68
CA GLU A 407 -24.18 4.04 -6.89
C GLU A 407 -23.86 3.13 -8.08
N GLN A 408 -23.13 3.63 -9.09
CA GLN A 408 -22.79 2.88 -10.30
C GLN A 408 -21.62 1.91 -10.10
N TYR A 409 -20.90 1.99 -8.96
CA TYR A 409 -19.64 1.26 -8.73
C TYR A 409 -19.70 0.24 -7.59
N LYS A 410 -20.86 0.05 -6.95
CA LYS A 410 -21.02 -0.86 -5.80
C LYS A 410 -20.74 -2.31 -6.15
#